data_AF-A0A7J4UJZ7-F1
#
_entry.id   AF-A0A7J4UJZ7-F1
#
_cell.length_a   1.000
_cell.length_b   1.000
_cell.length_c   1.000
_cell.angle_alpha   90.00
_cell.angle_beta   90.00
_cell.angle_gamma   90.00
#
_symmetry.space_group_name_H-M   'P 1'
#
loop_
_entity.id
_entity.type
_entity.pdbx_description
1 polymer ?
#
loop_
_entity_poly.entity_id
_entity_poly.type
_entity_poly.pdbx_seq_one_letter_code
_entity_poly.pdbx_strand_id
1 'polypeptide(L)'
;MFIPYVSPIDNKKHRYFVDFKIKTRNKRGFVETHLIEIKPKKQCKPPTKPKRMSKRYITEVQTWGINSAKWEAAKVYADLRGWKFQIITEDTLFAGKNNG
;
A
#
# COMPACT_ATOMS: atom_id res chain seq x y z
N MET A 1 14.52 4.83 -3.66
CA MET A 1 13.67 6.02 -3.39
C MET A 1 12.93 5.79 -2.08
N PHE A 2 12.69 6.82 -1.28
CA PHE A 2 11.86 6.70 -0.09
C PHE A 2 10.77 7.79 -0.09
N ILE A 3 9.69 7.51 0.64
CA ILE A 3 8.55 8.40 0.83
C ILE A 3 8.47 8.68 2.34
N PRO A 4 8.58 9.95 2.77
CA PRO A 4 8.44 10.27 4.19
C PRO A 4 6.97 10.13 4.61
N TYR A 5 6.74 9.55 5.78
CA TYR A 5 5.42 9.50 6.41
C TYR A 5 5.54 9.73 7.93
N VAL A 6 4.47 10.16 8.58
CA VAL A 6 4.42 10.22 10.05
C VAL A 6 3.74 8.95 10.54
N SER A 7 4.40 8.23 11.45
CA SER A 7 3.84 7.02 12.03
C SER A 7 2.77 7.41 13.07
N PRO A 8 1.56 6.84 13.00
CA PRO A 8 0.48 7.17 13.93
C PRO A 8 0.70 6.59 15.34
N ILE A 9 1.72 5.74 15.52
CA ILE A 9 1.98 5.06 16.80
C ILE A 9 2.90 5.89 17.69
N ASP A 10 3.89 6.56 17.12
CA ASP A 10 4.90 7.32 17.83
C ASP A 10 4.94 8.81 17.43
N ASN A 11 4.13 9.21 16.45
CA ASN A 11 4.06 10.56 15.88
C ASN A 11 5.40 11.08 15.34
N LYS A 12 6.32 10.18 14.95
CA LYS A 12 7.63 10.53 14.39
C LYS A 12 7.63 10.39 12.88
N LYS A 13 8.58 11.05 12.21
CA LYS A 13 8.81 10.89 10.76
C LYS A 13 9.59 9.61 10.49
N HIS A 14 9.10 8.80 9.56
CA HIS A 14 9.69 7.54 9.11
C HIS A 14 9.83 7.51 7.60
N ARG A 15 10.60 6.55 7.09
CA ARG A 15 10.81 6.32 5.66
C ARG A 15 10.04 5.09 5.20
N TYR A 16 9.23 5.25 4.18
CA TYR A 16 8.57 4.16 3.47
C TYR A 16 9.29 3.89 2.15
N PHE A 17 9.63 2.62 1.92
CA PHE A 17 10.18 2.13 0.67
C PHE A 17 9.12 1.24 0.02
N VAL A 18 8.63 1.66 -1.14
CA VAL A 18 7.70 0.87 -1.97
C VAL A 18 8.46 -0.27 -2.64
N ASP A 19 7.78 -1.38 -2.94
CA ASP A 19 8.40 -2.54 -3.59
C ASP A 19 8.96 -2.19 -4.98
N PHE A 20 8.16 -1.48 -5.80
CA PHE A 20 8.59 -1.09 -7.14
C PHE A 20 8.26 0.35 -7.49
N LYS A 21 9.15 0.96 -8.27
CA LYS A 21 8.88 2.18 -9.03
C LYS A 21 9.17 1.87 -10.49
N ILE A 22 8.13 1.83 -11.32
CA ILE A 22 8.24 1.49 -12.73
C ILE A 22 7.84 2.67 -13.60
N LYS A 23 8.36 2.70 -14.83
CA LYS A 23 7.87 3.56 -15.90
C LYS A 23 7.28 2.67 -16.98
N THR A 24 6.07 2.98 -17.41
CA THR A 24 5.36 2.26 -18.47
C THR A 24 5.06 3.23 -19.60
N ARG A 25 4.97 2.74 -20.83
CA ARG A 25 4.43 3.52 -21.95
C ARG A 25 3.03 3.01 -22.23
N ASN A 26 2.03 3.87 -22.12
CA ASN A 26 0.65 3.49 -22.39
C ASN A 26 0.40 3.36 -23.91
N LYS A 27 -0.76 2.82 -24.30
CA LYS A 27 -1.13 2.62 -25.71
C LYS A 27 -1.15 3.90 -26.55
N ARG A 28 -1.26 5.07 -25.90
CA ARG A 28 -1.23 6.40 -26.55
C ARG A 28 0.19 6.96 -26.66
N GLY A 29 1.21 6.22 -26.24
CA GLY A 29 2.61 6.62 -26.31
C GLY A 29 3.10 7.46 -25.12
N PHE A 30 2.25 7.81 -24.16
CA PHE A 30 2.66 8.59 -22.98
C PHE A 30 3.41 7.72 -21.98
N VAL A 31 4.45 8.28 -21.37
CA VAL A 31 5.21 7.62 -20.30
C VAL A 31 4.56 7.94 -18.95
N GLU A 32 4.14 6.90 -18.24
CA GLU A 32 3.55 6.97 -16.91
C GLU A 32 4.52 6.40 -15.88
N THR A 33 4.58 6.99 -14.69
CA THR A 33 5.34 6.45 -13.56
C THR A 33 4.38 5.86 -12.55
N HIS A 34 4.66 4.64 -12.10
CA HIS A 34 3.86 3.92 -11.12
C HIS A 34 4.72 3.58 -9.89
N LEU A 35 4.15 3.77 -8.72
CA LEU A 35 4.62 3.27 -7.44
C LEU A 35 3.74 2.08 -7.06
N ILE A 36 4.37 0.93 -6.80
CA ILE A 36 3.66 -0.33 -6.59
C ILE A 36 4.10 -0.93 -5.26
N GLU A 37 3.11 -1.33 -4.48
CA GLU A 37 3.25 -2.19 -3.29
C GLU A 37 2.56 -3.53 -3.56
N ILE A 38 3.20 -4.65 -3.22
CA ILE A 38 2.62 -5.99 -3.28
C ILE A 38 2.23 -6.42 -1.87
N LYS A 39 0.94 -6.70 -1.65
CA LYS A 39 0.45 -7.23 -0.37
C LYS A 39 -0.64 -8.27 -0.56
N PRO A 40 -0.75 -9.26 0.34
CA PRO A 40 -1.93 -10.11 0.39
C PRO A 40 -3.19 -9.26 0.63
N LYS A 41 -4.28 -9.55 -0.08
CA LYS A 41 -5.56 -8.82 0.03
C LYS A 41 -6.09 -8.79 1.45
N LYS A 42 -5.90 -9.87 2.21
CA LYS A 42 -6.27 -9.96 3.63
C LYS A 42 -5.62 -8.87 4.49
N GLN A 43 -4.41 -8.43 4.15
CA GLN A 43 -3.68 -7.38 4.88
C GLN A 43 -4.08 -5.96 4.46
N CYS A 44 -4.82 -5.83 3.36
CA CYS A 44 -5.31 -4.54 2.87
C CYS A 44 -6.59 -4.07 3.59
N LYS A 45 -7.05 -4.84 4.58
CA LYS A 45 -8.26 -4.55 5.36
C LYS A 45 -7.93 -4.39 6.84
N PRO A 46 -8.67 -3.55 7.58
CA PRO A 46 -8.51 -3.44 9.03
C PRO A 46 -8.79 -4.78 9.71
N PRO A 47 -8.08 -5.10 10.81
CA PRO A 47 -8.32 -6.32 11.55
C PRO A 47 -9.73 -6.33 12.15
N THR A 48 -10.42 -7.46 12.03
CA THR A 48 -11.77 -7.64 12.56
C THR A 48 -11.75 -7.57 14.08
N LYS A 49 -12.64 -6.76 14.67
CA LYS A 49 -12.74 -6.62 16.13
C LYS A 49 -13.12 -7.96 16.78
N PRO A 50 -12.26 -8.54 17.63
CA PRO A 50 -12.56 -9.78 18.33
C PRO A 50 -13.51 -9.53 19.52
N LYS A 51 -14.16 -10.59 20.01
CA LYS A 51 -14.96 -10.54 21.26
C LYS A 51 -14.12 -10.16 22.48
N ARG A 52 -12.86 -10.61 22.52
CA ARG A 52 -11.89 -10.28 23.56
C ARG A 52 -10.72 -9.51 22.95
N MET A 53 -10.44 -8.34 23.51
CA MET A 53 -9.26 -7.54 23.15
C MET A 53 -8.00 -8.26 23.61
N SER A 54 -7.31 -8.92 22.68
CA SER A 54 -6.04 -9.60 22.94
C SER A 54 -4.86 -8.70 22.60
N LYS A 55 -3.69 -8.97 23.18
CA LYS A 55 -2.44 -8.29 22.81
C LYS A 55 -2.18 -8.40 21.29
N ARG A 56 -2.45 -9.57 20.73
CA ARG A 56 -2.35 -9.83 19.28
C ARG A 56 -3.22 -8.87 18.47
N TYR A 57 -4.48 -8.68 18.85
CA TYR A 57 -5.36 -7.75 18.15
C TYR A 57 -4.84 -6.31 18.19
N ILE A 58 -4.32 -5.86 19.33
CA ILE A 58 -3.73 -4.53 19.47
C ILE A 58 -2.53 -4.38 18.51
N THR A 59 -1.64 -5.37 18.43
CA THR A 59 -0.52 -5.36 17.50
C THR A 59 -0.96 -5.36 16.03
N GLU A 60 -2.00 -6.11 15.69
CA GLU A 60 -2.58 -6.13 14.35
C GLU A 60 -3.16 -4.75 13.98
N VAL A 61 -3.87 -4.08 14.90
CA VAL A 61 -4.39 -2.72 14.70
C VAL A 61 -3.27 -1.72 14.51
N GLN A 62 -2.21 -1.78 15.33
CA GLN A 62 -1.06 -0.89 15.20
C GLN A 62 -0.35 -1.07 13.86
N THR A 63 -0.13 -2.33 13.46
CA THR A 63 0.51 -2.67 12.19
C THR A 63 -0.32 -2.18 11.00
N TRP A 64 -1.63 -2.38 11.05
CA TRP A 64 -2.54 -1.85 10.04
C TRP A 64 -2.47 -0.32 9.96
N GLY A 65 -2.52 0.37 11.10
CA GLY A 65 -2.42 1.84 11.15
C GLY A 65 -1.10 2.37 10.55
N ILE A 66 0.03 1.72 10.83
CA ILE A 66 1.33 2.07 10.22
C ILE A 66 1.28 1.88 8.70
N ASN A 67 0.78 0.74 8.22
CA ASN A 67 0.73 0.47 6.78
C ASN A 67 -0.24 1.42 6.06
N SER A 68 -1.40 1.72 6.65
CA SER A 68 -2.33 2.71 6.11
C SER A 68 -1.69 4.09 5.99
N ALA A 69 -0.93 4.54 7.01
CA ALA A 69 -0.21 5.81 6.95
C ALA A 69 0.88 5.83 5.86
N LYS A 70 1.59 4.71 5.67
CA LYS A 70 2.56 4.55 4.57
C LYS A 70 1.89 4.70 3.20
N TRP A 71 0.77 3.99 2.98
CA TRP A 71 0.06 3.99 1.72
C TRP A 71 -0.56 5.34 1.40
N GLU A 72 -1.12 6.02 2.40
CA GLU A 72 -1.65 7.38 2.23
C GLU A 72 -0.54 8.35 1.82
N ALA A 73 0.61 8.31 2.50
CA ALA A 73 1.76 9.13 2.13
C ALA A 73 2.26 8.81 0.71
N ALA A 74 2.26 7.55 0.30
CA ALA A 74 2.66 7.15 -1.04
C ALA A 74 1.68 7.61 -2.13
N LYS A 75 0.37 7.56 -1.84
CA LYS A 75 -0.67 8.10 -2.70
C LYS A 75 -0.50 9.59 -2.91
N VAL A 76 -0.42 10.38 -1.83
CA VAL A 76 -0.18 11.82 -1.90
C VAL A 76 1.13 12.15 -2.64
N TYR A 77 2.20 11.40 -2.34
CA TYR A 77 3.49 11.58 -3.00
C TYR A 77 3.41 11.33 -4.52
N ALA A 78 2.64 10.32 -4.95
CA ALA A 78 2.42 10.02 -6.35
C ALA A 78 1.57 11.09 -7.03
N ASP A 79 0.44 11.47 -6.41
CA ASP A 79 -0.52 12.44 -6.95
C ASP A 79 0.14 13.80 -7.21
N LEU A 80 0.96 14.29 -6.27
CA LEU A 80 1.73 15.53 -6.42
C LEU A 80 2.72 15.54 -7.60
N ARG A 81 3.03 14.36 -8.17
CA ARG A 81 3.97 14.19 -9.29
C ARG A 81 3.28 13.75 -10.57
N GLY A 82 1.95 13.62 -10.57
CA GLY A 82 1.21 13.00 -11.67
C GLY A 82 1.56 11.53 -11.88
N TRP A 83 2.04 10.85 -10.83
CA TRP A 83 2.32 9.41 -10.84
C TRP A 83 1.10 8.65 -10.31
N LYS A 84 1.12 7.31 -10.45
CA LYS A 84 0.06 6.44 -9.93
C LYS A 84 0.60 5.59 -8.78
N PHE A 85 -0.09 5.54 -7.65
CA PHE A 85 0.19 4.57 -6.58
C PHE A 85 -0.81 3.42 -6.64
N GLN A 86 -0.33 2.19 -6.60
CA GLN A 86 -1.16 0.99 -6.71
C GLN A 86 -0.72 -0.07 -5.70
N ILE A 87 -1.70 -0.70 -5.06
CA ILE A 87 -1.48 -1.91 -4.25
C ILE A 87 -1.90 -3.09 -5.11
N ILE A 88 -0.97 -3.99 -5.41
CA ILE A 88 -1.20 -5.22 -6.15
C ILE A 88 -1.38 -6.36 -5.15
N THR A 89 -2.45 -7.13 -5.36
CA THR A 89 -2.79 -8.29 -4.53
C THR A 89 -2.84 -9.55 -5.40
N GLU A 90 -2.99 -10.71 -4.76
CA GLU A 90 -3.20 -11.99 -5.42
C GLU A 90 -4.35 -11.95 -6.44
N ASP A 91 -5.42 -11.20 -6.18
CA ASP A 91 -6.54 -11.05 -7.10
C ASP A 91 -6.09 -10.44 -8.43
N THR A 92 -5.24 -9.41 -8.38
CA THR A 92 -4.76 -8.71 -9.58
C THR A 92 -3.73 -9.56 -10.34
N LEU A 93 -2.90 -10.31 -9.61
CA LEU A 93 -1.89 -11.19 -10.19
C LEU A 93 -2.51 -12.41 -10.90
N PHE A 94 -3.63 -12.93 -10.38
CA PHE A 94 -4.26 -14.15 -10.87
C PHE A 94 -5.62 -13.95 -11.56
N ALA A 95 -6.07 -12.70 -11.77
CA ALA A 95 -7.35 -12.36 -12.38
C ALA A 95 -7.64 -13.05 -13.74
N GLY A 96 -6.62 -13.53 -14.45
CA GLY A 96 -6.76 -14.26 -15.72
C GLY A 96 -6.98 -15.77 -15.62
N LYS A 97 -7.06 -16.37 -14.43
CA LYS A 97 -7.17 -17.84 -14.26
C LYS A 97 -8.59 -18.39 -14.06
N ASN A 98 -9.62 -17.54 -14.05
CA ASN A 98 -11.03 -17.96 -13.90
C ASN A 98 -11.81 -17.96 -15.22
N ASN A 99 -11.21 -18.46 -16.30
CA ASN A 99 -11.91 -18.81 -17.54
C ASN A 99 -11.80 -20.33 -17.76
N GLY A 100 -12.24 -21.10 -16.76
CA GLY A 100 -12.36 -22.56 -16.81
C GLY A 100 -13.83 -22.95 -16.69
#